data_AF-A0A961I730-F1
#
_entry.id   AF-A0A961I730-F1
#
_cell.length_a   1.000
_cell.length_b   1.000
_cell.length_c   1.000
_cell.angle_alpha   90.00
_cell.angle_beta   90.00
_cell.angle_gamma   90.00
#
_symmetry.space_group_name_H-M   'P 1'
#
loop_
_entity.id
_entity.type
_entity.pdbx_description
1 polymer ?
#
loop_
_entity_poly.entity_id
_entity_poly.type
_entity_poly.pdbx_seq_one_letter_code
_entity_poly.pdbx_strand_id
1 'polypeptide(L)'
;MSAIPLRIIPGRTRALTEDLQVRRVLPHHQQRMVGPFIFLDEMGPADFAPGTGMDVLPHPHIGLATVTYLFEGAITHRDNLGVVQEIRPGDLNW
;
A
#
# COMPACT_ATOMS: atom_id res chain seq x y z
N MET A 1 33.14 -3.44 -11.72
CA MET A 1 31.85 -3.06 -11.10
C MET A 1 31.66 -3.95 -9.89
N SER A 2 31.55 -3.38 -8.68
CA SER A 2 31.26 -4.18 -7.49
C SER A 2 29.81 -4.65 -7.55
N ALA A 3 29.55 -5.93 -7.31
CA ALA A 3 28.19 -6.45 -7.25
C ALA A 3 27.45 -5.81 -6.07
N ILE A 4 26.24 -5.30 -6.31
CA ILE A 4 25.39 -4.82 -5.22
C ILE A 4 24.99 -6.04 -4.38
N PRO A 5 25.30 -6.08 -3.08
CA PRO A 5 24.95 -7.22 -2.25
C PRO A 5 23.43 -7.36 -2.16
N LEU A 6 22.92 -8.55 -2.48
CA LEU A 6 21.51 -8.88 -2.30
C LEU A 6 21.15 -8.84 -0.81
N ARG A 7 20.10 -8.11 -0.47
CA ARG A 7 19.53 -8.07 0.87
C ARG A 7 18.08 -8.52 0.81
N ILE A 8 17.75 -9.58 1.53
CA ILE A 8 16.38 -10.04 1.70
C ILE A 8 15.83 -9.41 2.98
N ILE A 9 14.71 -8.69 2.86
CA ILE A 9 14.02 -8.06 3.98
C ILE A 9 12.65 -8.71 4.12
N PRO A 10 12.38 -9.46 5.19
CA PRO A 10 11.07 -10.06 5.38
C PRO A 10 10.05 -8.97 5.71
N GLY A 11 8.90 -9.02 5.04
CA GLY A 11 7.75 -8.18 5.39
C GLY A 11 7.16 -8.58 6.74
N ARG A 12 6.56 -7.62 7.45
CA ARG A 12 5.89 -7.82 8.74
C ARG A 12 4.40 -7.60 8.60
N THR A 13 3.61 -8.44 9.23
CA THR A 13 2.17 -8.26 9.29
C THR A 13 1.81 -7.04 10.15
N ARG A 14 0.96 -6.18 9.61
CA ARG A 14 0.45 -4.96 10.25
C ARG A 14 -1.04 -4.80 9.94
N ALA A 15 -1.81 -4.33 10.91
CA ALA A 15 -3.18 -3.89 10.63
C ALA A 15 -3.13 -2.58 9.84
N LEU A 16 -3.88 -2.50 8.73
CA LEU A 16 -4.16 -1.27 8.00
C LEU A 16 -5.50 -0.68 8.46
N THR A 17 -6.50 -1.55 8.60
CA THR A 17 -7.81 -1.27 9.21
C THR A 17 -8.10 -2.34 10.27
N GLU A 18 -9.28 -2.30 10.90
CA GLU A 18 -9.71 -3.37 11.81
C GLU A 18 -9.84 -4.72 11.08
N ASP A 19 -10.31 -4.69 9.83
CA ASP A 19 -10.62 -5.89 9.03
C ASP A 19 -9.53 -6.29 8.03
N LEU A 20 -8.49 -5.48 7.83
CA LEU A 20 -7.43 -5.76 6.85
C LEU A 20 -6.02 -5.70 7.46
N GLN A 21 -5.29 -6.80 7.31
CA GLN A 21 -3.86 -6.87 7.55
C GLN A 21 -3.07 -6.80 6.25
N VAL A 22 -1.89 -6.20 6.33
CA VAL A 22 -0.96 -5.99 5.21
C VAL A 22 0.42 -6.51 5.57
N ARG A 23 1.19 -6.86 4.53
CA ARG A 23 2.61 -7.19 4.68
C ARG A 23 3.45 -5.95 4.40
N ARG A 24 3.96 -5.33 5.46
CA ARG A 24 4.81 -4.12 5.38
C ARG A 24 6.29 -4.48 5.25
N VAL A 25 6.92 -4.02 4.17
CA VAL A 25 8.36 -4.22 3.93
C VAL A 25 9.17 -2.96 4.24
N LEU A 26 8.64 -1.77 3.91
CA LEU A 26 9.27 -0.50 4.24
C LEU A 26 8.34 0.36 5.10
N PRO A 27 8.87 1.13 6.07
CA PRO A 27 10.27 1.17 6.48
C PRO A 27 10.67 -0.06 7.33
N HIS A 28 11.93 -0.48 7.23
CA HIS A 28 12.51 -1.54 8.06
C HIS A 28 13.81 -1.09 8.74
N HIS A 29 14.15 -1.67 9.89
CA HIS A 29 15.38 -1.31 10.62
C HIS A 29 16.66 -1.56 9.80
N GLN A 30 16.64 -2.57 8.91
CA GLN A 30 17.76 -2.88 8.01
C GLN A 30 17.76 -2.03 6.73
N GLN A 31 16.63 -1.41 6.36
CA GLN A 31 16.51 -0.56 5.17
C GLN A 31 15.30 0.36 5.34
N ARG A 32 15.56 1.65 5.51
CA ARG A 32 14.48 2.63 5.70
C ARG A 32 13.79 3.03 4.39
N MET A 33 14.54 3.06 3.30
CA MET A 33 14.07 3.48 1.98
C MET A 33 14.87 2.80 0.86
N VAL A 34 14.31 2.74 -0.35
CA VAL A 34 15.01 2.31 -1.57
C VAL A 34 14.82 3.40 -2.62
N GLY A 35 15.85 4.19 -2.92
CA GLY A 35 15.68 5.40 -3.74
C GLY A 35 14.57 6.29 -3.16
N PRO A 36 13.55 6.71 -3.94
CA PRO A 36 12.44 7.52 -3.44
C PRO A 36 11.37 6.72 -2.66
N PHE A 37 11.44 5.39 -2.65
CA PHE A 37 10.43 4.55 -1.99
C PHE A 37 10.70 4.49 -0.48
N ILE A 38 9.84 5.13 0.31
CA ILE A 38 9.96 5.24 1.77
C ILE A 38 8.98 4.33 2.53
N PHE A 39 8.02 3.74 1.82
CA PHE A 39 6.95 2.92 2.37
C PHE A 39 6.52 1.90 1.33
N LEU A 40 6.22 0.67 1.76
CA LEU A 40 5.71 -0.39 0.88
C LEU A 40 4.90 -1.38 1.70
N ASP A 41 3.61 -1.44 1.39
CA ASP A 41 2.68 -2.46 1.86
C ASP A 41 2.20 -3.30 0.68
N GLU A 42 2.06 -4.59 0.93
CA GLU A 42 1.28 -5.50 0.10
C GLU A 42 -0.03 -5.81 0.82
N MET A 43 -1.15 -5.54 0.15
CA MET A 43 -2.50 -5.73 0.66
C MET A 43 -3.08 -7.02 0.09
N GLY A 44 -3.50 -7.92 0.97
CA GLY A 44 -4.09 -9.20 0.58
C GLY A 44 -3.09 -10.31 0.25
N PRO A 45 -3.57 -11.44 -0.32
CA PRO A 45 -4.98 -11.69 -0.66
C PRO A 45 -5.88 -11.65 0.58
N ALA A 46 -7.07 -11.08 0.43
CA ALA A 46 -8.07 -10.97 1.49
C ALA A 46 -9.47 -11.11 0.90
N ASP A 47 -10.31 -11.89 1.57
CA ASP A 47 -11.72 -12.08 1.20
C ASP A 47 -12.60 -11.29 2.17
N PHE A 48 -13.56 -10.54 1.63
CA PHE A 48 -14.50 -9.75 2.41
C PHE A 48 -15.92 -10.24 2.16
N ALA A 49 -16.75 -10.25 3.20
CA ALA A 49 -18.17 -10.47 3.05
C ALA A 49 -18.81 -9.24 2.36
N PRO A 50 -19.96 -9.38 1.68
CA PRO A 50 -20.67 -8.23 1.14
C PRO A 50 -20.92 -7.16 2.21
N GLY A 51 -20.52 -5.92 1.92
CA GLY A 51 -20.65 -4.79 2.86
C GLY A 51 -19.53 -4.68 3.90
N THR A 52 -18.56 -5.61 3.91
CA THR A 52 -17.30 -5.45 4.65
C THR A 52 -16.16 -5.21 3.66
N GLY A 53 -15.02 -4.75 4.16
CA GLY A 53 -13.91 -4.41 3.28
C GLY A 53 -12.85 -3.56 3.93
N MET A 54 -11.90 -3.14 3.11
CA MET A 54 -10.98 -2.08 3.45
C MET A 54 -11.72 -0.74 3.50
N ASP A 55 -11.86 -0.17 4.69
CA ASP A 55 -12.30 1.22 4.88
C ASP A 55 -11.19 2.01 5.59
N VAL A 56 -10.38 2.74 4.80
CA VAL A 56 -9.32 3.60 5.31
C VAL A 56 -9.90 5.01 5.48
N LEU A 57 -10.10 5.41 6.74
CA LEU A 57 -10.67 6.70 7.09
C LEU A 57 -9.83 7.88 6.57
N PRO A 58 -10.43 9.07 6.40
CA PRO A 58 -9.72 10.27 5.96
C PRO A 58 -8.46 10.54 6.78
N HIS A 59 -7.33 10.69 6.10
CA HIS A 59 -6.04 11.01 6.72
C HIS A 59 -5.17 11.86 5.77
N PRO A 60 -4.31 12.74 6.31
CA PRO A 60 -3.48 13.60 5.49
C PRO A 60 -2.14 12.95 5.11
N HIS A 61 -1.57 13.41 4.00
CA HIS A 61 -0.17 13.19 3.61
C HIS A 61 0.51 14.51 3.29
N ILE A 62 1.82 14.59 3.52
CA ILE A 62 2.65 15.76 3.18
C ILE A 62 4.04 15.27 2.73
N GLY A 63 4.60 15.91 1.70
CA GLY A 63 5.97 15.65 1.26
C GLY A 63 6.18 14.27 0.62
N LEU A 64 5.11 13.61 0.17
CA LEU A 64 5.13 12.30 -0.48
C LEU A 64 4.04 12.17 -1.53
N ALA A 65 4.14 11.12 -2.34
CA ALA A 65 3.06 10.62 -3.19
C ALA A 65 2.77 9.16 -2.82
N THR A 66 1.50 8.78 -2.83
CA THR A 66 1.07 7.39 -2.71
C THR A 66 0.88 6.81 -4.11
N VAL A 67 1.32 5.57 -4.31
CA VAL A 67 1.09 4.85 -5.56
C VAL A 67 0.41 3.54 -5.21
N THR A 68 -0.74 3.28 -5.81
CA THR A 68 -1.47 2.02 -5.67
C THR A 68 -1.52 1.32 -7.01
N TYR A 69 -1.06 0.07 -7.03
CA TYR A 69 -1.22 -0.85 -8.14
C TYR A 69 -2.09 -2.02 -7.68
N LEU A 70 -3.24 -2.22 -8.31
CA LEU A 70 -4.22 -3.21 -7.87
C LEU A 70 -4.09 -4.51 -8.68
N PHE A 71 -3.91 -5.64 -8.00
CA PHE A 71 -3.82 -6.96 -8.64
C PHE A 71 -5.20 -7.58 -8.88
N GLU A 72 -6.10 -7.53 -7.89
CA GLU A 72 -7.45 -8.11 -7.94
C GLU A 72 -8.43 -7.28 -7.08
N GLY A 73 -9.73 -7.43 -7.32
CA GLY A 73 -10.78 -6.71 -6.59
C GLY A 73 -11.05 -5.30 -7.14
N ALA A 74 -11.53 -4.40 -6.28
CA ALA A 74 -11.76 -2.99 -6.62
C ALA A 74 -11.54 -2.11 -5.38
N ILE A 75 -11.00 -0.90 -5.57
CA ILE A 75 -10.82 0.10 -4.50
C ILE A 75 -11.42 1.42 -4.97
N THR A 76 -12.19 2.09 -4.11
CA THR A 76 -12.61 3.47 -4.38
C THR A 76 -11.73 4.44 -3.60
N HIS A 77 -10.99 5.29 -4.30
CA HIS A 77 -10.24 6.39 -3.72
C HIS A 77 -11.08 7.67 -3.71
N ARG A 78 -10.99 8.43 -2.62
CA ARG A 78 -11.62 9.75 -2.44
C ARG A 78 -10.62 10.67 -1.75
N ASP A 79 -10.50 11.91 -2.22
CA ASP A 79 -9.58 12.89 -1.63
C ASP A 79 -10.23 14.24 -1.29
N ASN A 80 -9.43 15.15 -0.72
CA ASN A 80 -9.86 16.48 -0.31
C ASN A 80 -9.96 17.49 -1.46
N LEU A 81 -9.55 17.13 -2.67
CA LEU A 81 -9.80 17.91 -3.89
C LEU A 81 -11.15 17.54 -4.52
N GLY A 82 -11.85 16.57 -3.94
CA GLY A 82 -13.14 16.08 -4.44
C GLY A 82 -13.01 15.04 -5.54
N VAL A 83 -11.81 14.50 -5.77
CA VAL A 83 -11.59 13.41 -6.73
C VAL A 83 -12.21 12.14 -6.16
N VAL A 84 -12.90 11.40 -7.02
CA VAL A 84 -13.42 10.06 -6.73
C VAL A 84 -13.02 9.14 -7.87
N GLN A 85 -12.22 8.14 -7.57
CA GLN A 85 -11.67 7.22 -8.58
C GLN A 85 -11.91 5.78 -8.12
N GLU A 86 -12.55 4.98 -8.97
CA GLU A 86 -12.55 3.53 -8.83
C GLU A 86 -11.28 2.97 -9.49
N ILE A 87 -10.51 2.21 -8.73
CA ILE A 87 -9.27 1.55 -9.15
C ILE A 87 -9.60 0.08 -9.36
N ARG A 88 -9.28 -0.45 -10.55
CA ARG A 88 -9.53 -1.83 -10.98
C ARG A 88 -8.23 -2.60 -11.21
N PRO A 89 -8.28 -3.93 -11.39
CA PRO A 89 -7.09 -4.74 -11.61
C PRO A 89 -6.25 -4.23 -12.79
N GLY A 90 -4.95 -4.01 -12.55
CA GLY A 90 -4.00 -3.47 -13.52
C GLY A 90 -3.91 -1.93 -13.54
N ASP A 91 -4.82 -1.23 -12.87
CA ASP A 91 -4.75 0.24 -12.77
C ASP A 91 -3.60 0.67 -11.85
N LEU A 92 -3.03 1.83 -12.18
CA LEU A 92 -2.10 2.56 -11.35
C LEU A 92 -2.73 3.89 -10.96
N ASN A 93 -2.87 4.14 -9.66
CA ASN A 93 -3.30 5.42 -9.10
C ASN A 93 -2.11 6.16 -8.47
N TRP A 94 -1.88 7.40 -8.89
CA TRP A 94 -0.88 8.33 -8.36
C TRP A 94 -1.51 9.71 -8.26
#